data_AF-A0AAW0WU28-F1
#
_entry.id   AF-A0AAW0WU28-F1
#
_cell.length_a   1.000
_cell.length_b   1.000
_cell.length_c   1.000
_cell.angle_alpha   90.00
_cell.angle_beta   90.00
_cell.angle_gamma   90.00
#
_symmetry.space_group_name_H-M   'P 1'
#
loop_
_entity.id
_entity.type
_entity.pdbx_description
1 polymer ?
#
loop_
_entity_poly.entity_id
_entity_poly.type
_entity_poly.pdbx_seq_one_letter_code
_entity_poly.pdbx_strand_id
1 'polypeptide(L)'
;DGPPSLSLSLFSPLSLSLTTVRQVPASITHYNMTLNPQYQQIGETFVKQYYAIFDGEREGREKLVNFYHAELSLMSFEGVQVQGAVQILEKIKNLSFTKIARAITTVDCQPTFDGGVLVNILGQLKMDEDPVHGFSQTFVLKPMNESFYIQHDSFRLVIHNH
;
A
#
# COMPACT_ATOMS: atom_id res chain seq x y z
N ASP A 1 30.71 59.65 7.39
CA ASP A 1 30.00 58.70 6.51
C ASP A 1 30.15 57.27 7.01
N GLY A 2 29.26 56.88 7.93
CA GLY A 2 29.12 55.48 8.34
C GLY A 2 28.00 54.82 7.54
N PRO A 3 28.09 53.52 7.20
CA PRO A 3 27.04 52.83 6.48
C PRO A 3 25.78 52.69 7.36
N PRO A 4 24.57 52.66 6.76
CA PRO A 4 23.33 52.60 7.52
C PRO A 4 23.16 51.23 8.19
N SER A 5 22.76 51.24 9.46
CA SER A 5 22.35 50.06 10.22
C SER A 5 21.06 49.48 9.63
N LEU A 6 21.15 48.31 8.98
CA LEU A 6 20.00 47.54 8.55
C LEU A 6 19.41 46.79 9.76
N SER A 7 18.20 47.17 10.16
CA SER A 7 17.44 46.49 11.21
C SER A 7 17.05 45.08 10.77
N LEU A 8 17.63 44.07 11.40
CA LEU A 8 17.16 42.68 11.38
C LEU A 8 15.90 42.56 12.22
N SER A 9 14.77 42.95 11.67
CA SER A 9 13.46 42.62 12.22
C SER A 9 12.48 42.46 11.08
N LEU A 10 12.19 41.22 10.71
CA LEU A 10 10.96 40.72 10.09
C LEU A 10 11.27 39.39 9.41
N PHE A 11 11.22 38.30 10.18
CA PHE A 11 10.65 37.02 9.77
C PHE A 11 10.44 36.21 11.06
N SER A 12 9.32 36.48 11.72
CA SER A 12 8.79 35.60 12.75
C SER A 12 8.56 34.22 12.13
N PRO A 13 8.88 33.09 12.81
CA PRO A 13 8.36 31.82 12.39
C PRO A 13 6.82 31.91 12.47
N LEU A 14 6.12 31.57 11.39
CA LEU A 14 4.70 31.27 11.48
C LEU A 14 4.56 30.08 12.43
N SER A 15 4.22 30.38 13.68
CA SER A 15 3.61 29.41 14.58
C SER A 15 2.28 29.04 13.94
N LEU A 16 2.24 27.90 13.24
CA LEU A 16 1.01 27.19 12.93
C LEU A 16 0.44 26.71 14.27
N SER A 17 -0.24 27.63 14.95
CA SER A 17 -1.03 27.31 16.12
C SER A 17 -2.11 26.32 15.69
N LEU A 18 -2.05 25.07 16.19
CA LEU A 18 -3.16 24.12 16.18
C LEU A 18 -4.28 24.69 17.06
N THR A 19 -4.96 25.73 16.58
CA THR A 19 -6.11 26.29 17.26
C THR A 19 -7.36 25.62 16.72
N THR A 20 -7.95 24.82 17.61
CA THR A 20 -9.34 24.38 17.60
C THR A 20 -9.65 23.27 16.60
N VAL A 21 -9.38 22.03 17.04
CA VAL A 21 -10.35 20.95 16.79
C VAL A 21 -11.69 21.49 17.33
N ARG A 22 -12.56 21.97 16.44
CA ARG A 22 -13.95 22.25 16.82
C ARG A 22 -14.46 20.92 17.35
N GLN A 23 -14.74 20.89 18.65
CA GLN A 23 -15.45 19.80 19.29
C GLN A 23 -16.80 19.72 18.59
N VAL A 24 -16.90 18.81 17.62
CA VAL A 24 -18.17 18.45 17.00
C VAL A 24 -19.05 17.97 18.15
N PRO A 25 -20.27 18.49 18.32
CA PRO A 25 -21.16 17.95 19.35
C PRO A 25 -21.30 16.46 19.09
N ALA A 26 -21.07 15.65 20.13
CA ALA A 26 -21.22 14.20 20.09
C ALA A 26 -22.71 13.85 19.96
N SER A 27 -23.30 14.17 18.81
CA SER A 27 -24.46 13.43 18.32
C SER A 27 -23.97 12.00 18.16
N ILE A 28 -24.59 11.08 18.91
CA ILE A 28 -24.28 9.64 18.92
C ILE A 28 -24.46 9.10 17.50
N THR A 29 -23.43 9.27 16.68
CA THR A 29 -23.31 8.58 15.41
C THR A 29 -22.83 7.20 15.84
N HIS A 30 -23.73 6.21 15.81
CA HIS A 30 -23.31 4.82 15.95
C HIS A 30 -22.33 4.56 14.79
N TYR A 31 -21.03 4.60 15.07
CA TYR A 31 -20.03 4.11 14.15
C TYR A 31 -20.29 2.61 14.04
N ASN A 32 -21.02 2.20 13.00
CA ASN A 32 -21.18 0.78 12.68
C ASN A 32 -19.82 0.24 12.23
N MET A 33 -19.02 -0.15 13.22
CA MET A 33 -17.76 -0.86 12.99
C MET A 33 -18.11 -2.30 12.63
N THR A 34 -17.80 -2.66 11.39
CA THR A 34 -17.93 -4.03 10.91
C THR A 34 -16.53 -4.63 10.89
N LEU A 35 -16.11 -5.28 11.97
CA LEU A 35 -14.85 -6.02 11.97
C LEU A 35 -15.10 -7.43 11.46
N ASN A 36 -14.35 -7.88 10.46
CA ASN A 36 -14.46 -9.26 9.98
C ASN A 36 -13.61 -10.18 10.87
N PRO A 37 -14.20 -11.13 11.64
CA PRO A 37 -13.44 -12.00 12.54
C PRO A 37 -12.50 -12.97 11.80
N GLN A 38 -12.70 -13.19 10.50
CA GLN A 38 -11.88 -14.06 9.66
C GLN A 38 -10.71 -13.31 8.99
N TYR A 39 -10.45 -12.05 9.37
CA TYR A 39 -9.44 -11.18 8.73
C TYR A 39 -8.07 -11.86 8.55
N GLN A 40 -7.62 -12.62 9.55
CA GLN A 40 -6.32 -13.29 9.50
C GLN A 40 -6.29 -14.37 8.41
N GLN A 41 -7.29 -15.26 8.40
CA GLN A 41 -7.41 -16.32 7.40
C GLN A 41 -7.56 -15.74 5.97
N ILE A 42 -8.35 -14.67 5.82
CA ILE A 42 -8.55 -13.98 4.54
C ILE A 42 -7.22 -13.42 4.04
N GLY A 43 -6.49 -12.67 4.87
CA GLY A 43 -5.21 -12.07 4.52
C GLY A 43 -4.16 -13.12 4.15
N GLU A 44 -3.98 -14.16 4.98
CA GLU A 44 -3.00 -15.22 4.71
C GLU A 44 -3.32 -16.01 3.44
N THR A 45 -4.60 -16.31 3.20
CA THR A 45 -5.04 -17.00 1.97
C THR A 45 -4.82 -16.12 0.74
N PHE A 46 -5.16 -14.83 0.84
CA PHE A 46 -4.91 -13.85 -0.22
C PHE A 46 -3.43 -13.80 -0.58
N VAL A 47 -2.52 -13.68 0.40
CA VAL A 47 -1.08 -13.62 0.15
C VAL A 47 -0.58 -14.84 -0.62
N LYS A 48 -1.02 -16.04 -0.22
CA LYS A 48 -0.66 -17.29 -0.91
C LYS A 48 -1.13 -17.29 -2.36
N GLN A 49 -2.38 -16.90 -2.61
CA GLN A 49 -2.96 -16.88 -3.95
C GLN A 49 -2.33 -15.82 -4.85
N TYR A 50 -2.17 -14.60 -4.33
CA TYR A 50 -1.60 -13.47 -5.05
C TYR A 50 -0.18 -13.80 -5.52
N TYR A 51 0.70 -14.24 -4.61
CA TYR A 51 2.08 -14.54 -4.98
C TYR A 51 2.22 -15.83 -5.79
N ALA A 52 1.35 -16.83 -5.63
CA ALA A 52 1.37 -18.01 -6.51
C ALA A 52 1.15 -17.62 -7.99
N ILE A 53 0.31 -16.61 -8.25
CA ILE A 53 0.07 -16.10 -9.61
C ILE A 53 1.20 -15.16 -10.03
N PHE A 54 1.63 -14.26 -9.15
CA PHE A 54 2.68 -13.28 -9.46
C PHE A 54 4.03 -13.95 -9.78
N ASP A 55 4.41 -14.96 -8.98
CA ASP A 55 5.72 -15.60 -9.04
C ASP A 55 5.77 -16.79 -10.01
N GLY A 56 4.61 -17.18 -10.54
CA GLY A 56 4.51 -18.16 -11.62
C GLY A 56 5.01 -17.61 -12.97
N GLU A 57 4.53 -18.23 -14.04
CA GLU A 57 4.86 -17.85 -15.41
C GLU A 57 4.42 -16.40 -15.72
N ARG A 58 5.24 -15.68 -16.49
CA ARG A 58 5.00 -14.26 -16.79
C ARG A 58 3.67 -14.05 -17.50
N GLU A 59 3.31 -14.96 -18.40
CA GLU A 59 2.03 -14.99 -19.12
C GLU A 59 0.86 -15.12 -18.14
N GLY A 60 1.02 -15.89 -17.06
CA GLY A 60 0.02 -16.10 -16.02
C GLY A 60 -0.28 -14.86 -15.17
N ARG A 61 0.62 -13.87 -15.13
CA ARG A 61 0.45 -12.63 -14.35
C ARG A 61 -0.74 -11.80 -14.80
N GLU A 62 -1.25 -12.01 -16.02
CA GLU A 62 -2.47 -11.34 -16.47
C GLU A 62 -3.68 -11.59 -15.56
N LYS A 63 -3.70 -12.75 -14.89
CA LYS A 63 -4.76 -13.12 -13.93
C LYS A 63 -4.78 -12.26 -12.69
N LEU A 64 -3.70 -11.51 -12.39
CA LEU A 64 -3.65 -10.58 -11.25
C LEU A 64 -4.69 -9.46 -11.37
N VAL A 65 -5.10 -9.10 -12.59
CA VAL A 65 -6.14 -8.10 -12.83
C VAL A 65 -7.44 -8.42 -12.07
N ASN A 66 -7.73 -9.70 -11.83
CA ASN A 66 -8.94 -10.16 -11.15
C ASN A 66 -8.97 -9.82 -9.65
N PHE A 67 -7.82 -9.46 -9.06
CA PHE A 67 -7.77 -8.99 -7.66
C PHE A 67 -8.06 -7.50 -7.54
N TYR A 68 -8.01 -6.74 -8.63
CA TYR A 68 -8.17 -5.29 -8.61
C TYR A 68 -9.55 -4.90 -9.14
N HIS A 69 -10.22 -4.00 -8.41
CA HIS A 69 -11.39 -3.29 -8.91
C HIS A 69 -11.01 -2.37 -10.08
N ALA A 70 -11.90 -2.26 -11.07
CA ALA A 70 -11.72 -1.49 -12.30
C ALA A 70 -11.24 -0.04 -12.07
N GLU A 71 -11.87 0.69 -11.14
CA GLU A 71 -11.58 2.11 -10.89
C GLU A 71 -11.03 2.43 -9.49
N LEU A 72 -11.43 1.67 -8.46
CA LEU A 72 -11.17 2.00 -7.06
C LEU A 72 -9.83 1.49 -6.51
N SER A 73 -9.12 0.66 -7.28
CA SER A 73 -7.82 0.13 -6.85
C SER A 73 -6.72 1.14 -7.09
N LEU A 74 -5.83 1.26 -6.12
CA LEU A 74 -4.66 2.13 -6.16
C LEU A 74 -3.41 1.30 -5.90
N MET A 75 -2.45 1.39 -6.81
CA MET A 75 -1.12 0.79 -6.64
C MET A 75 -0.07 1.89 -6.50
N SER A 76 0.85 1.73 -5.55
CA SER A 76 2.11 2.45 -5.47
C SER A 76 3.25 1.44 -5.60
N PHE A 77 3.95 1.44 -6.73
CA PHE A 77 5.06 0.52 -6.97
C PHE A 77 6.36 1.30 -7.13
N GLU A 78 7.27 1.16 -6.18
CA GLU A 78 8.54 1.91 -6.15
C GLU A 78 8.34 3.44 -6.21
N GLY A 79 7.20 3.93 -5.71
CA GLY A 79 6.85 5.35 -5.67
C GLY A 79 6.06 5.86 -6.88
N VAL A 80 5.87 5.03 -7.90
CA VAL A 80 4.97 5.33 -9.02
C VAL A 80 3.55 4.94 -8.63
N GLN A 81 2.63 5.90 -8.68
CA GLN A 81 1.22 5.70 -8.41
C GLN A 81 0.46 5.37 -9.69
N VAL A 82 -0.45 4.40 -9.59
CA VAL A 82 -1.29 3.91 -10.69
C VAL A 82 -2.68 3.63 -10.15
N GLN A 83 -3.72 3.91 -10.94
CA GLN A 83 -5.11 3.71 -10.54
C GLN A 83 -5.85 2.81 -11.52
N GLY A 84 -6.66 1.91 -10.99
CA GLY A 84 -7.56 1.05 -11.73
C GLY A 84 -6.89 -0.20 -12.32
N ALA A 85 -7.68 -1.27 -12.45
CA ALA A 85 -7.20 -2.61 -12.77
C ALA A 85 -6.40 -2.68 -14.09
N VAL A 86 -6.82 -1.93 -15.11
CA VAL A 86 -6.17 -1.93 -16.44
C VAL A 86 -4.76 -1.34 -16.36
N GLN A 87 -4.61 -0.15 -15.80
CA GLN A 87 -3.31 0.51 -15.69
C GLN A 87 -2.37 -0.23 -14.73
N ILE A 88 -2.93 -0.80 -13.65
CA ILE A 88 -2.18 -1.66 -12.73
C ILE A 88 -1.63 -2.88 -13.47
N LEU A 89 -2.44 -3.54 -14.29
CA LEU A 89 -1.98 -4.68 -15.07
C LEU A 89 -0.89 -4.29 -16.07
N GLU A 90 -1.03 -3.16 -16.76
CA GLU A 90 0.00 -2.62 -17.65
C GLU A 90 1.32 -2.38 -16.90
N LYS A 91 1.25 -1.80 -15.70
CA LYS A 91 2.43 -1.61 -14.83
C LYS A 91 3.11 -2.94 -14.49
N ILE A 92 2.34 -3.97 -14.13
CA ILE A 92 2.86 -5.31 -13.83
C ILE A 92 3.51 -5.96 -15.07
N LYS A 93 2.88 -5.85 -16.24
CA LYS A 93 3.40 -6.42 -17.50
C LYS A 93 4.72 -5.78 -17.94
N ASN A 94 4.88 -4.48 -17.63
CA ASN A 94 6.06 -3.68 -17.96
C ASN A 94 7.22 -3.83 -16.95
N LEU A 95 7.09 -4.66 -15.91
CA LEU A 95 8.22 -5.00 -15.05
C LEU A 95 9.27 -5.74 -15.89
N SER A 96 10.54 -5.35 -15.72
CA SER A 96 11.65 -5.82 -16.56
C SER A 96 12.05 -7.27 -16.29
N PHE A 97 11.78 -7.78 -15.09
CA PHE A 97 12.17 -9.12 -14.70
C PHE A 97 11.25 -10.19 -15.28
N THR A 98 11.83 -11.34 -15.60
CA THR A 98 11.08 -12.50 -16.11
C THR A 98 10.73 -13.44 -14.96
N LYS A 99 11.74 -13.85 -14.19
CA LYS A 99 11.61 -14.75 -13.04
C LYS A 99 11.72 -13.97 -11.75
N ILE A 100 10.95 -14.40 -10.77
CA ILE A 100 11.02 -13.89 -9.41
C ILE A 100 10.93 -15.07 -8.45
N ALA A 101 11.81 -15.11 -7.47
CA ALA A 101 11.76 -16.05 -6.36
C ALA A 101 11.56 -15.25 -5.08
N ARG A 102 10.45 -15.48 -4.37
CA ARG A 102 10.10 -14.76 -3.15
C ARG A 102 10.12 -15.68 -1.93
N ALA A 103 10.70 -15.19 -0.85
CA ALA A 103 10.65 -15.79 0.47
C ALA A 103 9.93 -14.82 1.42
N ILE A 104 8.73 -15.21 1.86
CA ILE A 104 7.95 -14.42 2.83
C ILE A 104 8.53 -14.66 4.22
N THR A 105 8.84 -13.57 4.93
CA THR A 105 9.34 -13.63 6.31
C THR A 105 8.19 -13.46 7.31
N THR A 106 7.32 -12.49 7.09
CA THR A 106 6.14 -12.25 7.93
C THR A 106 4.94 -11.79 7.12
N VAL A 107 3.75 -12.12 7.64
CA VAL A 107 2.47 -11.61 7.18
C VAL A 107 1.68 -11.19 8.41
N ASP A 108 1.41 -9.91 8.54
CA ASP A 108 0.63 -9.34 9.63
C ASP A 108 -0.71 -8.85 9.10
N CYS A 109 -1.81 -9.31 9.67
CA CYS A 109 -3.17 -8.96 9.25
C CYS A 109 -3.87 -8.17 10.35
N GLN A 110 -4.63 -7.14 9.98
CA GLN A 110 -5.50 -6.39 10.89
C GLN A 110 -6.87 -6.17 10.25
N PRO A 111 -7.98 -6.30 10.99
CA PRO A 111 -9.29 -5.95 10.47
C PRO A 111 -9.43 -4.42 10.36
N THR A 112 -10.11 -3.96 9.32
CA THR A 112 -10.50 -2.56 9.17
C THR A 112 -11.96 -2.37 9.58
N PHE A 113 -12.34 -1.15 9.99
CA PHE A 113 -13.67 -0.87 10.55
C PHE A 113 -14.85 -1.03 9.59
N ASP A 114 -14.61 -1.25 8.30
CA ASP A 114 -15.62 -1.43 7.26
C ASP A 114 -15.61 -2.85 6.66
N GLY A 115 -15.08 -3.82 7.40
CA GLY A 115 -15.13 -5.25 7.05
C GLY A 115 -13.96 -5.72 6.18
N GLY A 116 -13.08 -4.80 5.79
CA GLY A 116 -11.85 -5.10 5.06
C GLY A 116 -10.72 -5.62 5.94
N VAL A 117 -9.57 -5.87 5.29
CA VAL A 117 -8.36 -6.39 5.94
C VAL A 117 -7.15 -5.59 5.47
N LEU A 118 -6.37 -5.07 6.42
CA LEU A 118 -5.03 -4.56 6.17
C LEU A 118 -4.05 -5.73 6.29
N VAL A 119 -3.19 -5.92 5.28
CA VAL A 119 -2.19 -6.98 5.23
C VAL A 119 -0.83 -6.32 5.04
N ASN A 120 0.11 -6.54 5.96
CA ASN A 120 1.49 -6.08 5.84
C ASN A 120 2.41 -7.28 5.66
N ILE A 121 3.31 -7.20 4.70
CA ILE A 121 4.19 -8.30 4.30
C ILE A 121 5.62 -7.80 4.30
N LEU A 122 6.50 -8.59 4.90
CA LEU A 122 7.94 -8.45 4.79
C LEU A 122 8.53 -9.74 4.22
N GLY A 123 9.56 -9.59 3.42
CA GLY A 123 10.26 -10.75 2.89
C GLY A 123 11.50 -10.37 2.11
N GLN A 124 11.99 -11.35 1.37
CA GLN A 124 13.08 -11.20 0.42
C GLN A 124 12.62 -11.69 -0.95
N LEU A 125 13.18 -11.09 -2.00
CA LEU A 125 12.96 -11.53 -3.36
C LEU A 125 14.27 -11.50 -4.14
N LYS A 126 14.36 -12.37 -5.13
CA LYS A 126 15.39 -12.38 -6.17
C LYS A 126 14.71 -12.26 -7.53
N MET A 127 15.14 -11.31 -8.34
CA MET A 127 14.62 -11.08 -9.69
C MET A 127 15.68 -11.51 -10.69
N ASP A 128 15.38 -12.50 -11.53
CA ASP A 128 16.33 -13.08 -12.48
C ASP A 128 17.71 -13.37 -11.83
N GLU A 129 18.79 -12.73 -12.30
CA GLU A 129 20.16 -12.87 -11.77
C GLU A 129 20.57 -11.73 -10.81
N ASP A 130 19.66 -10.83 -10.47
CA ASP A 130 19.93 -9.73 -9.54
C ASP A 130 20.21 -10.27 -8.12
N PRO A 131 20.89 -9.47 -7.27
CA PRO A 131 21.03 -9.78 -5.85
C PRO A 131 19.69 -9.97 -5.15
N VAL A 132 19.72 -10.69 -4.02
CA VAL A 132 18.55 -10.78 -3.14
C VAL A 132 18.31 -9.43 -2.49
N HIS A 133 17.07 -8.95 -2.56
CA HIS A 133 16.64 -7.70 -1.93
C HIS A 133 15.55 -7.99 -0.90
N GLY A 134 15.59 -7.27 0.23
CA GLY A 134 14.44 -7.18 1.11
C GLY A 134 13.31 -6.40 0.42
N PHE A 135 12.07 -6.71 0.73
CA PHE A 135 10.92 -5.93 0.26
C PHE A 135 9.87 -5.82 1.37
N SER A 136 9.05 -4.78 1.25
CA SER A 136 7.81 -4.61 2.01
C SER A 136 6.66 -4.40 1.04
N GLN A 137 5.55 -5.05 1.30
CA GLN A 137 4.31 -4.83 0.57
C GLN A 137 3.14 -4.75 1.52
N THR A 138 2.29 -3.75 1.33
CA THR A 138 1.07 -3.55 2.11
C THR A 138 -0.14 -3.62 1.20
N PHE A 139 -1.15 -4.39 1.59
CA PHE A 139 -2.43 -4.46 0.92
C PHE A 139 -3.56 -4.00 1.84
N VAL A 140 -4.56 -3.34 1.27
CA VAL A 140 -5.85 -3.14 1.91
C VAL A 140 -6.90 -3.84 1.06
N LEU A 141 -7.49 -4.90 1.61
CA LEU A 141 -8.56 -5.66 1.00
C LEU A 141 -9.90 -5.08 1.42
N LYS A 142 -10.81 -4.87 0.48
CA LYS A 142 -12.18 -4.44 0.75
C LYS A 142 -13.19 -5.49 0.32
N PRO A 143 -14.27 -5.69 1.09
CA PRO A 143 -15.33 -6.59 0.70
C PRO A 143 -16.03 -6.06 -0.55
N MET A 144 -16.38 -6.96 -1.46
CA MET A 144 -17.21 -6.69 -2.62
C MET A 144 -18.14 -7.89 -2.81
N ASN A 145 -19.40 -7.73 -2.41
CA ASN A 145 -20.37 -8.83 -2.33
C ASN A 145 -19.83 -9.97 -1.45
N GLU A 146 -19.67 -11.16 -2.03
CA GLU A 146 -19.17 -12.36 -1.35
C GLU A 146 -17.64 -12.56 -1.49
N SER A 147 -16.94 -11.58 -2.06
CA SER A 147 -15.48 -11.65 -2.28
C SER A 147 -14.75 -10.42 -1.75
N PHE A 148 -13.45 -10.36 -2.00
CA PHE A 148 -12.59 -9.22 -1.67
C PHE A 148 -11.84 -8.74 -2.92
N TYR A 149 -11.55 -7.45 -2.97
CA TYR A 149 -10.62 -6.87 -3.94
C TYR A 149 -9.53 -6.06 -3.22
N ILE A 150 -8.41 -5.84 -3.90
CA ILE A 150 -7.33 -4.99 -3.44
C ILE A 150 -7.71 -3.53 -3.72
N GLN A 151 -8.00 -2.77 -2.67
CA GLN A 151 -8.19 -1.33 -2.78
C GLN A 151 -6.86 -0.57 -2.79
N HIS A 152 -5.92 -0.97 -1.94
CA HIS A 152 -4.58 -0.38 -1.89
C HIS A 152 -3.52 -1.47 -2.00
N ASP A 153 -2.53 -1.23 -2.85
CA ASP A 153 -1.33 -2.05 -3.02
C ASP A 153 -0.12 -1.12 -2.97
N SER A 154 0.75 -1.27 -1.97
CA SER A 154 1.96 -0.45 -1.83
C SER A 154 3.17 -1.35 -1.73
N PHE A 155 4.02 -1.33 -2.74
CA PHE A 155 5.25 -2.12 -2.83
C PHE A 155 6.50 -1.24 -2.78
N ARG A 156 7.47 -1.66 -1.97
CA ARG A 156 8.81 -1.08 -1.90
C ARG A 156 9.90 -2.15 -1.74
N LEU A 157 11.01 -1.99 -2.45
CA LEU A 157 12.26 -2.63 -2.10
C LEU A 157 12.88 -1.95 -0.88
N VAL A 158 13.40 -2.74 0.05
CA VAL A 158 14.16 -2.27 1.22
C VAL A 158 15.61 -2.12 0.80
N ILE A 159 15.87 -1.10 -0.03
CA ILE A 159 17.23 -0.68 -0.37
C ILE A 159 17.70 0.33 0.66
N HIS A 160 18.82 0.03 1.34
CA HIS A 160 19.43 0.99 2.25
C HIS A 160 20.27 1.95 1.41
N ASN A 161 19.97 3.25 1.46
CA ASN A 161 20.91 4.26 0.98
C ASN A 161 22.10 4.24 1.95
N HIS A 162 23.26 3.78 1.46
CA HIS A 162 24.52 3.93 2.17
C HIS A 162 24.95 5.39 2.22
#